data_AF-A0A2T3YQF3-F1
#
_entry.id   AF-A0A2T3YQF3-F1
#
_cell.length_a   1.000
_cell.length_b   1.000
_cell.length_c   1.000
_cell.angle_alpha   90.00
_cell.angle_beta   90.00
_cell.angle_gamma   90.00
#
_symmetry.space_group_name_H-M   'P 1'
#
loop_
_entity.id
_entity.type
_entity.pdbx_description
1 polymer ?
#
loop_
_entity_poly.entity_id
_entity_poly.type
_entity_poly.pdbx_seq_one_letter_code
_entity_poly.pdbx_strand_id
1 'polypeptide(L)'
;VEETHRKFPIVHTRQDAVHIDDPAFIDDIYPESSQRHRENFHTLVKLLLTPGSISGTADNEFHRRRRAVLKRYFSRQSARRLEPPINDTLGTLFERLKEWAREGKTSAYERRIPRRS
;
A
#
# COMPACT_ATOMS: atom_id res chain seq x y z
N VAL A 1 -4.74 11.36 -17.94
CA VAL A 1 -4.93 12.15 -16.70
C VAL A 1 -3.70 13.00 -16.42
N GLU A 2 -2.50 12.41 -16.37
CA GLU A 2 -1.23 13.14 -16.18
C GLU A 2 -0.99 14.30 -17.18
N GLU A 3 -1.24 14.08 -18.47
CA GLU A 3 -1.14 15.16 -19.48
C GLU A 3 -2.11 16.33 -19.20
N THR A 4 -3.31 16.02 -18.70
CA THR A 4 -4.33 17.03 -18.34
C THR A 4 -3.91 17.82 -17.11
N HIS A 5 -3.22 17.18 -16.16
CA HIS A 5 -2.71 17.84 -14.96
C HIS A 5 -1.64 18.89 -15.23
N ARG A 6 -1.01 18.88 -16.40
CA ARG A 6 -0.14 19.99 -16.84
C ARG A 6 -0.87 21.33 -16.92
N LYS A 7 -2.20 21.31 -17.06
CA LYS A 7 -3.04 22.52 -17.21
C LYS A 7 -4.01 22.73 -16.05
N PHE A 8 -4.44 21.66 -15.39
CA PHE A 8 -5.47 21.74 -14.35
C PHE A 8 -5.13 20.87 -13.14
N PRO A 9 -5.16 21.40 -11.91
CA PRO A 9 -4.89 20.61 -10.70
C PRO A 9 -5.99 19.58 -10.38
N ILE A 10 -7.21 19.81 -10.88
CA ILE A 10 -8.37 18.94 -10.66
C ILE A 10 -8.94 18.51 -12.02
N VAL A 11 -9.12 17.21 -12.20
CA VAL A 11 -9.58 16.60 -13.46
C VAL A 11 -10.75 15.65 -13.18
N HIS A 12 -11.90 15.88 -13.81
CA HIS A 12 -13.00 14.90 -13.80
C HIS A 12 -12.62 13.68 -14.64
N THR A 13 -12.64 12.50 -14.02
CA THR A 13 -12.34 11.22 -14.72
C THR A 13 -13.60 10.40 -14.98
N ARG A 14 -14.63 10.58 -14.16
CA ARG A 14 -15.98 10.01 -14.33
C ARG A 14 -17.02 10.98 -13.74
N GLN A 15 -18.30 10.73 -14.00
CA GLN A 15 -19.43 11.49 -13.43
C GLN A 15 -19.36 11.58 -11.90
N ASP A 16 -18.84 10.56 -11.22
CA ASP A 16 -18.77 10.42 -9.77
C ASP A 16 -17.33 10.48 -9.22
N ALA A 17 -16.32 10.79 -10.07
CA ALA A 17 -14.93 10.72 -9.68
C ALA A 17 -14.08 11.85 -10.26
N VAL A 18 -13.28 12.47 -9.38
CA VAL A 18 -12.27 13.48 -9.71
C VAL A 18 -10.88 12.93 -9.36
N HIS A 19 -9.89 13.28 -10.18
CA HIS A 19 -8.48 13.10 -9.89
C HIS A 19 -7.89 14.45 -9.50
N ILE A 20 -7.20 14.50 -8.37
CA ILE A 20 -6.63 15.72 -7.80
C ILE A 20 -5.12 15.52 -7.71
N ASP A 21 -4.37 16.42 -8.34
CA ASP A 21 -2.90 16.48 -8.31
C ASP A 21 -2.47 17.84 -7.74
N ASP A 22 -2.85 18.08 -6.49
CA ASP A 22 -2.57 19.31 -5.77
C ASP A 22 -2.36 19.02 -4.27
N PRO A 23 -1.14 19.24 -3.73
CA PRO A 23 -0.86 19.04 -2.32
C PRO A 23 -1.74 19.86 -1.37
N ALA A 24 -2.31 20.99 -1.81
CA ALA A 24 -3.18 21.82 -0.98
C ALA A 24 -4.44 21.08 -0.50
N PHE A 25 -4.85 20.01 -1.21
CA PHE A 25 -6.01 19.20 -0.86
C PHE A 25 -5.68 18.02 0.05
N ILE A 26 -4.42 17.78 0.44
CA ILE A 26 -4.04 16.62 1.27
C ILE A 26 -4.81 16.63 2.59
N ASP A 27 -4.94 17.77 3.27
CA ASP A 27 -5.64 17.84 4.56
C ASP A 27 -7.16 17.71 4.43
N ASP A 28 -7.71 17.97 3.25
CA ASP A 28 -9.14 17.78 2.96
C ASP A 28 -9.46 16.36 2.55
N ILE A 29 -8.59 15.73 1.75
CA ILE A 29 -8.71 14.34 1.31
C ILE A 29 -8.27 13.39 2.41
N TYR A 30 -7.34 13.76 3.28
CA TYR A 30 -6.79 12.96 4.37
C TYR A 30 -6.74 13.73 5.71
N PRO A 31 -7.86 14.28 6.21
CA PRO A 31 -7.87 14.97 7.50
C PRO A 31 -7.41 14.06 8.63
N GLU A 32 -6.58 14.62 9.51
CA GLU A 32 -6.12 13.97 10.74
C GLU A 32 -7.26 13.72 11.75
N SER A 33 -8.34 14.49 11.65
CA SER A 33 -9.46 14.38 12.59
C SER A 33 -10.34 13.16 12.31
N SER A 34 -10.67 12.42 13.37
CA SER A 34 -11.63 11.32 13.33
C SER A 34 -13.09 11.77 13.21
N GLN A 35 -13.33 13.09 13.19
CA GLN A 35 -14.67 13.68 13.15
C GLN A 35 -15.19 13.92 11.73
N ARG A 36 -14.33 13.93 10.70
CA ARG A 36 -14.77 13.96 9.31
C ARG A 36 -15.10 12.52 8.86
N HIS A 37 -16.40 12.19 8.86
CA HIS A 37 -16.93 10.93 8.32
C HIS A 37 -16.64 10.85 6.82
N ARG A 38 -15.93 9.79 6.40
CA ARG A 38 -15.56 9.54 5.01
C ARG A 38 -15.75 8.08 4.69
N GLU A 39 -16.60 7.80 3.72
CA GLU A 39 -16.81 6.43 3.24
C GLU A 39 -15.88 6.15 2.07
N ASN A 40 -15.34 4.95 2.04
CA ASN A 40 -14.63 4.50 0.86
C ASN A 40 -15.64 4.33 -0.28
N PHE A 41 -15.23 4.67 -1.51
CA PHE A 41 -16.10 4.55 -2.66
C PHE A 41 -16.53 3.10 -2.87
N HIS A 42 -17.83 2.82 -2.68
CA HIS A 42 -18.37 1.46 -2.59
C HIS A 42 -17.97 0.56 -3.76
N THR A 43 -17.93 1.10 -4.99
CA THR A 43 -17.52 0.36 -6.18
C THR A 43 -16.06 -0.08 -6.12
N LEU A 44 -15.16 0.77 -5.61
CA LEU A 44 -13.75 0.41 -5.42
C LEU A 44 -13.57 -0.62 -4.32
N VAL A 45 -14.31 -0.48 -3.21
CA VAL A 45 -14.29 -1.46 -2.11
C VAL A 45 -14.72 -2.85 -2.58
N LYS A 46 -15.76 -2.93 -3.43
CA LYS A 46 -16.23 -4.20 -4.02
C LYS A 46 -15.18 -4.85 -4.92
N LEU A 47 -14.39 -4.06 -5.65
CA LEU A 47 -13.35 -4.58 -6.55
C LEU A 47 -12.21 -5.29 -5.80
N LEU A 48 -12.02 -4.99 -4.52
CA LEU A 48 -10.99 -5.65 -3.71
C LEU A 48 -11.29 -7.12 -3.42
N LEU A 49 -12.49 -7.63 -3.71
CA LEU A 49 -12.90 -9.03 -3.52
C LEU A 49 -12.59 -9.60 -2.12
N THR A 50 -12.61 -8.73 -1.10
CA THR A 50 -12.30 -9.10 0.29
C THR A 50 -13.48 -8.73 1.22
N PRO A 51 -14.68 -9.29 0.97
CA PRO A 51 -15.88 -8.97 1.74
C PRO A 51 -15.65 -9.28 3.22
N GLY A 52 -16.07 -8.36 4.09
CA GLY A 52 -15.92 -8.54 5.53
C GLY A 52 -14.51 -8.32 6.08
N SER A 53 -13.50 -8.06 5.24
CA SER A 53 -12.17 -7.64 5.69
C SER A 53 -12.12 -6.16 6.06
N ILE A 54 -11.03 -5.72 6.69
CA ILE A 54 -10.76 -4.29 6.95
C ILE A 54 -10.74 -3.50 5.63
N SER A 55 -9.98 -3.98 4.64
CA SER A 55 -9.86 -3.34 3.32
C SER A 55 -11.17 -3.34 2.53
N GLY A 56 -12.02 -4.34 2.76
CA GLY A 56 -13.35 -4.46 2.18
C GLY A 56 -14.47 -3.72 2.94
N THR A 57 -14.12 -2.80 3.85
CA THR A 57 -15.12 -2.03 4.63
C THR A 57 -15.30 -0.63 4.05
N ALA A 58 -16.51 -0.32 3.56
CA ALA A 58 -16.86 1.01 3.06
C ALA A 58 -17.19 2.00 4.20
N ASP A 59 -17.95 1.53 5.19
CA ASP A 59 -18.37 2.34 6.34
C ASP A 59 -17.18 2.76 7.22
N ASN A 60 -17.10 4.07 7.51
CA ASN A 60 -15.98 4.65 8.23
C ASN A 60 -15.89 4.15 9.68
N GLU A 61 -17.02 4.13 10.38
CA GLU A 61 -17.05 3.76 11.80
C GLU A 61 -16.70 2.29 11.98
N PHE A 62 -17.25 1.42 11.13
CA PHE A 62 -16.95 0.01 11.15
C PHE A 62 -15.49 -0.26 10.79
N HIS A 63 -14.95 0.45 9.79
CA HIS A 63 -13.53 0.41 9.47
C HIS A 63 -12.66 0.90 10.65
N ARG A 64 -13.07 1.96 11.36
CA ARG A 64 -12.39 2.47 12.57
C ARG A 64 -12.36 1.40 13.66
N ARG A 65 -13.49 0.77 13.98
CA ARG A 65 -13.59 -0.28 15.00
C ARG A 65 -12.71 -1.48 14.66
N ARG A 66 -12.72 -1.94 13.40
CA ARG A 66 -11.89 -3.07 12.96
C ARG A 66 -10.39 -2.74 12.98
N ARG A 67 -10.00 -1.54 12.55
CA ARG A 67 -8.59 -1.07 12.64
C ARG A 67 -8.10 -0.96 14.07
N ALA A 68 -8.94 -0.55 15.02
CA ALA A 68 -8.55 -0.37 16.42
C ALA A 68 -7.95 -1.64 17.04
N VAL A 69 -8.47 -2.82 16.68
CA VAL A 69 -7.98 -4.13 17.15
C VAL A 69 -6.53 -4.37 16.70
N LEU A 70 -6.14 -3.87 15.52
CA LEU A 70 -4.80 -4.05 14.97
C LEU A 70 -3.78 -3.04 15.49
N LYS A 71 -4.20 -1.94 16.13
CA LYS A 71 -3.33 -0.82 16.54
C LYS A 71 -2.08 -1.27 17.31
N ARG A 72 -2.19 -2.30 18.15
CA ARG A 72 -1.06 -2.84 18.94
C ARG A 72 0.08 -3.37 18.07
N TYR A 73 -0.23 -3.94 16.91
CA TYR A 73 0.76 -4.52 15.99
C TYR A 73 1.52 -3.43 15.21
N PHE A 74 0.90 -2.27 15.01
CA PHE A 74 1.49 -1.12 14.32
C PHE A 74 2.02 -0.04 15.28
N SER A 75 2.43 -0.44 16.49
CA SER A 75 3.05 0.46 17.47
C SER A 75 4.57 0.52 17.27
N ARG A 76 5.21 1.60 17.72
CA ARG A 76 6.69 1.72 17.75
C ARG A 76 7.34 0.56 18.51
N GLN A 77 6.71 0.10 19.59
CA GLN A 77 7.21 -1.05 20.37
C GLN A 77 7.15 -2.34 19.55
N SER A 78 6.03 -2.61 18.87
CA SER A 78 5.91 -3.78 17.99
C SER A 78 6.90 -3.73 16.83
N ALA A 79 7.15 -2.56 16.25
CA ALA A 79 8.18 -2.37 15.22
C ALA A 79 9.58 -2.72 15.73
N ARG A 80 9.99 -2.18 16.90
CA ARG A 80 11.28 -2.51 17.54
C ARG A 80 11.43 -4.00 17.87
N ARG A 81 10.34 -4.66 18.28
CA ARG A 81 10.36 -6.09 18.55
C ARG A 81 10.51 -6.93 17.27
N LEU A 82 9.99 -6.46 16.15
CA LEU A 82 10.07 -7.15 14.86
C LEU A 82 11.38 -6.89 14.11
N GLU A 83 12.09 -5.81 14.43
CA GLU A 83 13.35 -5.46 13.77
C GLU A 83 14.40 -6.60 13.83
N PRO A 84 14.75 -7.19 15.00
CA PRO A 84 15.76 -8.24 15.05
C PRO A 84 15.45 -9.48 14.18
N PRO A 85 14.28 -10.14 14.28
CA PRO A 85 14.00 -11.32 13.45
C PRO A 85 13.89 -10.99 11.95
N ILE A 86 13.50 -9.77 11.58
CA ILE A 86 13.56 -9.32 10.17
C ILE A 86 15.01 -9.26 9.72
N ASN A 87 15.89 -8.65 10.51
CA ASN A 87 17.32 -8.54 10.19
C ASN A 87 17.99 -9.91 10.09
N ASP A 88 17.66 -10.87 10.96
CA ASP A 88 18.17 -12.24 10.88
C ASP A 88 17.73 -12.96 9.59
N THR A 89 16.46 -12.77 9.22
CA THR A 89 15.91 -13.33 7.97
C THR A 89 16.59 -12.72 6.75
N LEU A 90 16.78 -11.39 6.75
CA LEU A 90 17.49 -10.68 5.67
C LEU A 90 18.96 -11.08 5.60
N GLY A 91 19.63 -11.25 6.74
CA GLY A 91 21.01 -11.74 6.80
C GLY A 91 21.15 -13.11 6.14
N THR A 92 20.24 -14.04 6.47
CA THR A 92 20.19 -15.37 5.85
C THR A 92 19.95 -15.28 4.34
N LEU A 93 19.04 -14.40 3.91
CA LEU A 93 18.77 -14.16 2.50
C LEU A 93 20.02 -13.64 1.77
N PHE A 94 20.73 -12.68 2.35
CA PHE A 94 21.92 -12.08 1.75
C PHE A 94 23.08 -13.07 1.64
N GLU A 95 23.30 -13.93 2.64
CA GLU A 95 24.33 -14.97 2.54
C GLU A 95 24.03 -15.94 1.39
N ARG A 96 22.78 -16.39 1.25
CA ARG A 96 22.38 -17.23 0.11
C ARG A 96 22.56 -16.55 -1.24
N LEU A 97 22.23 -15.26 -1.34
CA LEU A 97 22.44 -14.49 -2.56
C LEU A 97 23.93 -14.34 -2.90
N LYS A 98 24.80 -14.15 -1.90
CA LYS A 98 26.26 -14.11 -2.09
C LYS A 98 26.80 -15.46 -2.56
N GLU A 99 26.34 -16.56 -1.98
CA GLU A 99 26.69 -17.93 -2.42
C GLU A 99 26.31 -18.14 -3.89
N TRP A 100 25.08 -17.81 -4.27
CA TRP A 100 24.62 -17.93 -5.65
C TRP A 100 25.44 -17.10 -6.62
N ALA A 101 25.77 -15.85 -6.24
CA ALA A 101 26.62 -14.99 -7.05
C ALA A 101 28.02 -15.59 -7.26
N ARG A 102 28.63 -16.19 -6.22
CA ARG A 102 29.93 -16.89 -6.34
C ARG A 102 29.87 -18.12 -7.23
N GLU A 103 28.78 -18.88 -7.14
CA GLU A 103 28.56 -20.09 -7.95
C GLU A 103 28.12 -19.80 -9.39
N GLY A 104 28.01 -18.52 -9.78
CA GLY A 104 27.48 -18.11 -11.09
C GLY A 104 26.00 -18.49 -11.28
N LYS A 105 25.30 -18.84 -10.20
CA LYS A 105 23.87 -19.14 -10.22
C LYS A 105 23.10 -17.83 -10.19
N THR A 106 22.43 -17.50 -11.28
CA THR A 106 21.48 -16.39 -11.27
C THR A 106 20.19 -16.81 -10.55
N SER A 107 19.51 -15.82 -9.95
CA SER A 107 18.18 -16.01 -9.37
C SER A 107 17.30 -16.80 -10.35
N ALA A 108 16.47 -17.70 -9.84
CA ALA A 108 15.51 -18.46 -10.65
C ALA A 108 14.60 -17.57 -11.52
N TYR A 109 14.51 -16.28 -11.19
CA TYR A 109 13.82 -15.25 -11.97
C TYR A 109 14.47 -15.00 -13.35
N GLU A 110 15.80 -15.05 -13.48
CA GLU A 110 16.49 -14.85 -14.76
C GLU A 110 16.48 -16.11 -15.64
N ARG A 111 16.31 -17.31 -15.05
CA ARG A 111 16.23 -18.57 -15.80
C ARG A 111 14.98 -18.69 -16.68
N ARG A 112 13.99 -17.78 -16.53
CA ARG A 112 12.71 -17.81 -17.25
C ARG A 112 12.58 -16.76 -18.36
N ILE A 113 13.54 -15.84 -18.49
CA ILE A 113 13.54 -14.85 -19.58
C ILE A 113 14.77 -15.10 -20.45
N PRO A 114 14.61 -15.54 -21.72
CA PRO A 114 15.73 -15.64 -22.63
C PRO A 114 16.34 -14.25 -22.81
N ARG A 115 17.67 -14.15 -22.61
CA ARG A 115 18.42 -12.95 -22.95
C ARG A 115 18.15 -12.64 -24.42
N ARG A 116 17.45 -11.53 -24.71
CA ARG A 116 17.40 -11.00 -26.07
C ARG A 116 18.81 -10.57 -26.43
N SER A 117 19.35 -11.20 -27.49
CA SER A 117 20.58 -10.81 -28.18
C SER A 117 20.46 -9.41 -28.78
#